data_AF-X1RCG9-F1
#
_entry.id   AF-X1RCG9-F1
#
_cell.length_a   1.000
_cell.length_b   1.000
_cell.length_c   1.000
_cell.angle_alpha   90.00
_cell.angle_beta   90.00
_cell.angle_gamma   90.00
#
_symmetry.space_group_name_H-M   'P 1'
#
loop_
_entity.id
_entity.type
_entity.pdbx_description
1 polymer ?
#
loop_
_entity_poly.entity_id
_entity_poly.type
_entity_poly.pdbx_seq_one_letter_code
_entity_poly.pdbx_strand_id
1 'polypeptide(L)' 'MAEFERKKEFRTTVDGAVVKRVYTPEDLGKFKKDNSLPGEYPFTRHIRTTGYRGRLWTMRLYSGFATVEETN' A
#
# COMPACT_ATOMS: atom_id res chain seq x y z
N MET A 1 -20.41 -17.91 24.52
CA MET A 1 -20.94 -18.41 23.24
C MET A 1 -19.78 -18.44 22.25
N ALA A 2 -19.52 -19.56 21.60
CA ALA A 2 -18.51 -19.63 20.54
C ALA A 2 -19.12 -19.00 19.28
N GLU A 3 -18.51 -17.92 18.79
CA GLU A 3 -18.95 -17.23 17.59
C GLU A 3 -18.28 -17.88 16.37
N PHE A 4 -19.09 -18.35 15.42
CA PHE A 4 -18.62 -19.03 14.22
C PHE A 4 -18.31 -18.03 13.10
N GLU A 5 -17.29 -18.35 12.29
CA GLU A 5 -16.95 -17.53 11.13
C GLU A 5 -17.82 -17.88 9.91
N ARG A 6 -18.20 -16.84 9.13
CA ARG A 6 -19.09 -16.98 7.95
C ARG A 6 -18.51 -17.86 6.83
N LYS A 7 -17.19 -17.97 6.76
CA LYS A 7 -16.47 -18.72 5.72
C LYS A 7 -15.36 -19.51 6.38
N LYS A 8 -14.98 -20.63 5.75
CA LYS A 8 -13.83 -21.44 6.17
C LYS A 8 -12.51 -20.69 6.04
N GLU A 9 -12.41 -19.79 5.06
CA GLU A 9 -11.22 -18.98 4.80
C GLU A 9 -11.58 -17.63 4.19
N PHE A 10 -10.76 -16.64 4.51
CA PHE A 10 -10.83 -15.29 3.94
C PHE A 10 -9.60 -15.08 3.07
N ARG A 11 -9.81 -14.72 1.80
CA ARG A 11 -8.73 -14.46 0.83
C ARG A 11 -8.82 -13.05 0.26
N THR A 12 -7.66 -12.47 -0.06
CA THR A 12 -7.60 -11.21 -0.80
C THR A 12 -8.00 -11.40 -2.25
N THR A 13 -8.70 -10.43 -2.83
CA THR A 13 -9.19 -10.52 -4.21
C THR A 13 -8.08 -10.53 -5.26
N VAL A 14 -6.93 -9.90 -4.97
CA VAL A 14 -5.85 -9.71 -5.95
C VAL A 14 -4.96 -10.95 -6.02
N ASP A 15 -4.26 -11.27 -4.93
CA ASP A 15 -3.27 -12.36 -4.89
C ASP A 15 -3.79 -13.67 -4.26
N GLY A 16 -5.06 -13.71 -3.83
CA GLY A 16 -5.62 -14.88 -3.16
C GLY A 16 -4.97 -15.22 -1.80
N ALA A 17 -4.20 -14.30 -1.22
CA ALA A 17 -3.52 -14.51 0.06
C ALA A 17 -4.53 -14.77 1.18
N VAL A 18 -4.27 -15.81 1.98
CA VAL A 18 -5.12 -16.16 3.12
C VAL A 18 -4.91 -15.16 4.25
N VAL A 19 -6.01 -14.56 4.70
CA VAL A 19 -6.02 -13.52 5.72
C VAL A 19 -6.38 -14.15 7.06
N LYS A 20 -5.52 -13.93 8.07
CA LYS A 20 -5.79 -14.35 9.45
C LYS A 20 -6.86 -13.44 10.06
N ARG A 21 -7.65 -13.97 10.99
CA ARG A 21 -8.67 -13.20 11.72
C ARG A 21 -8.08 -11.99 12.46
N VAL A 22 -6.94 -12.20 13.10
CA VAL A 22 -6.21 -11.18 13.86
C VAL A 22 -4.73 -11.36 13.57
N TYR A 23 -4.03 -10.25 13.40
CA TYR A 23 -2.57 -10.20 13.32
C TYR A 23 -2.04 -9.59 14.62
N THR A 24 -1.15 -10.32 15.27
CA THR A 24 -0.50 -9.96 16.53
C THR A 24 0.97 -9.62 16.27
N PRO A 25 1.69 -9.07 17.25
CA PRO A 25 3.13 -8.86 17.12
C PRO A 25 3.93 -10.13 16.81
N GLU A 26 3.41 -11.32 17.13
CA GLU A 26 4.04 -12.61 16.83
C GLU A 26 4.01 -12.95 15.33
N ASP A 27 3.01 -12.45 14.60
CA ASP A 27 2.86 -12.66 13.15
C ASP A 27 3.90 -11.91 12.33
N LEU A 28 4.65 -10.98 12.93
CA LEU A 28 5.77 -10.28 12.28
C LEU A 28 6.97 -11.21 12.03
N GLY A 29 7.07 -12.37 12.69
CA GLY A 29 8.17 -13.32 12.51
C GLY A 29 9.56 -12.68 12.68
N LYS A 30 10.52 -13.04 11.81
CA LYS A 30 11.87 -12.42 11.74
C LYS A 30 11.91 -11.15 10.86
N PHE A 31 10.80 -10.40 10.76
CA PHE A 31 10.83 -9.14 10.05
C PHE A 31 11.88 -8.24 10.71
N LYS A 32 13.05 -8.10 10.07
CA LYS A 32 14.02 -7.07 10.43
C LYS A 32 13.28 -5.77 10.22
N LYS A 33 12.82 -5.17 11.30
CA LYS A 33 12.15 -3.87 11.30
C LYS A 33 13.04 -2.96 10.46
N ASP A 34 12.54 -2.59 9.28
CA ASP A 34 13.30 -1.69 8.43
C ASP A 34 13.34 -0.34 9.14
N ASN A 35 14.50 -0.07 9.73
CA ASN A 35 14.77 1.13 10.49
C ASN A 35 15.36 2.24 9.61
N SER A 36 15.47 2.01 8.29
CA SER A 36 15.91 3.04 7.34
C SER A 36 15.06 4.30 7.47
N LEU A 37 15.71 5.45 7.34
CA LEU A 37 15.02 6.72 7.29
C LEU A 37 14.45 6.94 5.87
N PRO A 38 13.42 7.80 5.71
CA PRO A 38 12.98 8.23 4.39
C PRO A 38 14.17 8.76 3.57
N GLY A 39 14.30 8.36 2.31
CA GLY A 39 15.43 8.72 1.45
C GLY A 39 16.68 7.83 1.60
N GLU A 40 16.63 6.76 2.41
CA GLU A 40 17.71 5.77 2.53
C GLU A 40 17.27 4.42 1.95
N TYR A 41 18.20 3.67 1.37
CA TYR A 41 17.95 2.31 0.89
C TYR A 41 17.49 1.40 2.06
N PRO A 42 16.49 0.52 1.87
CA PRO A 42 15.82 0.14 0.62
C PRO A 42 14.61 1.02 0.25
N PHE A 43 14.49 2.21 0.83
CA PHE A 43 13.46 3.21 0.56
C PHE A 43 12.03 2.78 0.92
N THR A 44 11.89 1.81 1.83
CA THR A 44 10.59 1.28 2.27
C THR A 44 9.64 2.37 2.77
N ARG A 45 10.18 3.42 3.42
CA ARG A 45 9.37 4.53 3.97
C ARG A 45 9.04 5.61 2.95
N HIS A 46 10.03 6.02 2.14
CA HIS A 46 9.87 6.94 1.01
C HIS A 46 11.20 7.09 0.27
N ILE A 47 11.18 7.43 -1.03
CA ILE A 47 12.40 7.69 -1.82
C ILE A 47 13.08 9.03 -1.49
N ARG A 48 12.33 9.95 -0.88
CA ARG A 48 12.79 11.32 -0.52
C ARG A 48 12.68 11.54 0.98
N THR A 49 13.70 12.16 1.56
CA THR A 49 13.80 12.45 3.01
C THR A 49 12.63 13.26 3.55
N THR A 50 12.16 14.27 2.81
CA THR A 50 11.05 15.13 3.26
C THR A 50 9.67 14.58 2.90
N GLY A 51 9.57 13.51 2.10
CA GLY A 51 8.29 13.00 1.60
C GLY A 51 7.40 14.08 0.97
N TYR A 52 6.08 13.93 1.17
CA TYR A 52 5.08 14.89 0.72
C TYR A 52 5.04 16.20 1.52
N ARG A 53 5.81 16.31 2.62
CA ARG A 53 5.95 17.58 3.35
C ARG A 53 6.80 18.59 2.57
N GLY A 54 7.70 18.12 1.71
CA GLY A 54 8.52 18.99 0.84
C GLY A 54 7.88 19.25 -0.52
N ARG A 55 7.28 18.22 -1.12
CA ARG A 55 6.59 18.33 -2.42
C ARG A 55 5.48 17.30 -2.50
N LEU A 56 4.25 17.74 -2.76
CA LEU A 56 3.11 16.85 -2.99
C LEU A 56 3.33 15.95 -4.21
N TRP A 57 2.59 14.84 -4.26
CA TRP A 57 2.52 14.06 -5.49
C TRP A 57 1.97 14.92 -6.62
N THR A 58 2.42 14.66 -7.85
CA THR A 58 1.83 15.30 -9.02
C THR A 58 0.42 14.74 -9.20
N MET A 59 -0.60 15.58 -9.05
CA MET A 59 -1.94 15.27 -9.51
C MET A 59 -1.93 15.30 -11.05
N ARG A 60 -1.70 14.13 -11.66
CA ARG A 60 -1.71 14.00 -13.12
C ARG A 60 -3.07 13.46 -13.55
N LEU A 61 -3.90 14.35 -14.06
CA LEU A 61 -5.15 13.99 -14.71
C LEU A 61 -4.82 13.37 -16.06
N TYR A 62 -5.52 12.29 -16.39
CA TYR A 62 -5.58 11.80 -17.76
C TYR A 62 -6.66 12.61 -18.48
N SER A 63 -6.31 13.25 -19.59
CA SER A 63 -7.23 13.97 -20.48
C SER A 63 -7.03 13.51 -21.92
N GLY A 64 -8.11 13.59 -22.71
CA GLY A 64 -8.14 13.16 -24.09
C GLY A 64 -9.51 12.62 -24.47
N PHE A 65 -10.28 13.43 -25.20
CA PHE A 65 -11.53 13.01 -25.83
C PHE A 65 -11.75 13.85 -27.10
N ALA A 66 -12.28 13.22 -28.16
CA ALA A 66 -12.52 13.84 -29.46
C ALA A 66 -11.24 14.40 -30.13
N THR A 67 -11.27 15.60 -30.72
CA THR A 67 -10.18 16.10 -31.58
C THR A 67 -9.05 16.77 -30.79
N VAL A 68 -7.90 16.94 -31.43
CA VAL A 68 -6.71 17.58 -30.84
C VAL A 68 -7.03 19.01 -30.38
N GLU A 69 -7.84 19.74 -31.15
CA GLU A 69 -8.27 21.12 -30.86
C GLU A 69 -9.15 21.23 -29.60
N GLU A 70 -9.88 20.16 -29.24
CA GLU A 70 -10.76 20.15 -28.06
C GLU A 70 -10.02 19.74 -26.77
N THR A 71 -8.82 19.18 -26.87
CA THR A 71 -8.05 18.64 -25.74
C THR A 71 -6.84 19.51 -25.35
N ASN A 72 -6.30 20.34 -26.25
CA ASN A 72 -5.09 21.17 -26.04
C ASN A 72 -5.42 22.57 -25.53
#